data_AF-A0A542AY11-F1
#
_entry.id   AF-A0A542AY11-F1
#
_cell.length_a   1.000
_cell.length_b   1.000
_cell.length_c   1.000
_cell.angle_alpha   90.00
_cell.angle_beta   90.00
_cell.angle_gamma   90.00
#
_symmetry.space_group_name_H-M   'P 1'
#
loop_
_entity.id
_entity.type
_entity.pdbx_description
1 polymer ?
#
loop_
_entity_poly.entity_id
_entity_poly.type
_entity_poly.pdbx_seq_one_letter_code
_entity_poly.pdbx_strand_id
1 'polypeptide(L)'
;MNIKIKYGLIVLTISIFALIGFIGLGFYTMEIEDQYGDYQELFYKVESNDIIINKSNLNYGVIEKSWKRINIKQRSIDSTDLYQFIKDDYSVGNFEIYRPLNRIDISNANYSDLENLIKNNRLKLIFKR
;
A
#
# COMPACT_ATOMS: atom_id res chain seq x y z
N MET A 1 -38.61 -27.15 -18.83
CA MET A 1 -37.57 -27.59 -17.87
C MET A 1 -38.17 -27.59 -16.47
N ASN A 2 -37.99 -28.65 -15.67
CA ASN A 2 -38.58 -28.75 -14.34
C ASN A 2 -38.02 -27.64 -13.43
N ILE A 3 -38.88 -26.94 -12.68
CA ILE A 3 -38.53 -25.77 -11.84
C ILE A 3 -37.41 -26.14 -10.84
N LYS A 4 -37.43 -27.36 -10.29
CA LYS A 4 -36.38 -27.86 -9.39
C LYS A 4 -35.01 -27.97 -10.07
N ILE A 5 -34.98 -28.39 -11.33
CA ILE A 5 -33.74 -28.49 -12.13
C ILE A 5 -33.19 -27.09 -12.44
N LYS A 6 -34.07 -26.11 -12.73
CA LYS A 6 -33.66 -24.71 -12.96
C LYS A 6 -32.97 -24.10 -11.75
N TYR A 7 -33.53 -24.26 -10.55
CA TYR A 7 -32.92 -23.74 -9.33
C TYR A 7 -31.63 -24.49 -8.96
N GLY A 8 -31.59 -25.81 -9.15
CA GLY A 8 -30.37 -26.60 -8.96
C GLY A 8 -29.20 -26.12 -9.82
N LEU A 9 -29.46 -25.81 -11.10
CA LEU A 9 -28.45 -25.25 -11.99
C LEU A 9 -27.96 -23.87 -11.55
N ILE A 10 -28.86 -22.98 -11.12
CA ILE A 10 -28.49 -21.65 -10.63
C ILE A 10 -27.57 -21.76 -9.41
N VAL A 11 -27.92 -22.61 -8.43
CA VAL A 11 -27.11 -22.81 -7.23
C VAL A 11 -25.75 -23.38 -7.58
N LEU A 12 -25.69 -24.39 -8.46
CA LEU A 12 -24.43 -24.97 -8.93
C LEU A 12 -23.52 -23.90 -9.57
N THR A 13 -24.08 -23.06 -10.44
CA THR A 13 -23.35 -21.99 -11.10
C THR A 13 -22.79 -20.98 -10.08
N ILE A 14 -23.60 -20.54 -9.11
CA ILE A 14 -23.14 -19.63 -8.06
C ILE A 14 -22.02 -20.27 -7.22
N SER A 15 -22.16 -21.54 -6.85
CA SER A 15 -21.13 -22.27 -6.11
C SER A 15 -19.80 -22.37 -6.86
N ILE A 16 -19.84 -22.58 -8.18
CA ILE A 16 -18.64 -22.61 -9.01
C ILE A 16 -17.98 -21.23 -9.05
N PHE A 17 -18.75 -20.16 -9.26
CA PHE A 17 -18.20 -18.80 -9.23
C PHE A 17 -17.61 -18.43 -7.86
N ALA A 18 -18.24 -18.87 -6.77
CA ALA A 18 -17.71 -18.66 -5.42
C ALA A 18 -16.37 -19.39 -5.22
N LEU A 19 -16.24 -20.63 -5.69
CA LEU A 19 -14.98 -21.39 -5.64
C LEU A 19 -13.86 -20.71 -6.44
N ILE A 20 -14.16 -20.26 -7.66
CA ILE A 20 -13.19 -19.55 -8.51
C ILE A 20 -12.75 -18.24 -7.83
N GLY A 21 -13.70 -17.48 -7.28
CA GLY A 21 -13.41 -16.26 -6.54
C GLY A 21 -12.51 -16.51 -5.33
N PHE A 22 -12.78 -17.58 -4.57
CA PHE A 22 -11.98 -17.94 -3.40
C PHE A 22 -10.55 -18.32 -3.77
N ILE A 23 -10.36 -19.11 -4.82
CA ILE A 23 -9.02 -19.47 -5.34
C ILE A 23 -8.29 -18.21 -5.81
N GLY A 24 -8.98 -17.31 -6.53
CA GLY A 24 -8.41 -16.04 -6.98
C GLY A 24 -7.94 -15.15 -5.83
N LEU A 25 -8.74 -15.07 -4.75
CA LEU A 25 -8.34 -14.37 -3.53
C LEU A 25 -7.11 -14.99 -2.87
N GLY A 26 -7.01 -16.32 -2.83
CA GLY A 26 -5.84 -17.02 -2.28
C GLY A 26 -4.55 -16.69 -3.04
N PHE A 27 -4.59 -16.73 -4.37
CA PHE A 27 -3.44 -16.33 -5.19
C PHE A 27 -3.08 -14.86 -5.02
N TYR A 28 -4.09 -13.99 -4.90
CA TYR A 28 -3.88 -12.58 -4.64
C TYR A 28 -3.14 -12.34 -3.33
N THR A 29 -3.59 -12.95 -2.23
CA THR A 29 -2.94 -12.80 -0.92
C THR A 29 -1.53 -13.37 -0.90
N MET A 30 -1.31 -14.50 -1.59
CA MET A 30 0.01 -15.14 -1.70
C MET A 30 1.00 -14.24 -2.46
N GLU A 31 0.57 -13.58 -3.54
CA GLU A 31 1.43 -12.65 -4.29
C GLU A 31 1.85 -11.44 -3.43
N ILE A 32 0.95 -10.93 -2.58
CA ILE A 32 1.27 -9.85 -1.64
C ILE A 32 2.26 -10.31 -0.57
N GLU A 33 2.07 -11.51 -0.01
CA GLU A 33 2.98 -12.09 0.98
C GLU A 33 4.37 -12.34 0.39
N ASP A 34 4.46 -12.95 -0.80
CA ASP A 34 5.72 -13.23 -1.48
C ASP A 34 6.52 -11.95 -1.77
N GLN A 35 5.82 -10.85 -2.09
CA GLN A 35 6.48 -9.58 -2.40
C GLN A 35 6.92 -8.81 -1.16
N TYR A 36 6.06 -8.74 -0.14
CA TYR A 36 6.27 -7.83 0.99
C TYR A 36 6.73 -8.52 2.27
N GLY A 37 6.51 -9.82 2.42
CA GLY A 37 6.85 -10.60 3.61
C GLY A 37 6.40 -9.91 4.90
N ASP A 38 7.35 -9.58 5.77
CA ASP A 38 7.14 -8.84 7.02
C ASP A 38 6.45 -7.47 6.86
N TYR A 39 6.45 -6.92 5.65
CA TYR A 39 5.84 -5.63 5.32
C TYR A 39 4.45 -5.78 4.67
N GLN A 40 3.87 -6.98 4.60
CA GLN A 40 2.53 -7.18 4.01
C GLN A 40 1.44 -6.31 4.65
N GLU A 41 1.57 -6.01 5.95
CA GLU A 41 0.61 -5.17 6.65
C GLU A 41 0.57 -3.74 6.07
N LEU A 42 1.71 -3.23 5.58
CA LEU A 42 1.75 -1.95 4.87
C LEU A 42 0.86 -2.00 3.63
N PHE A 43 0.90 -3.12 2.90
CA PHE A 43 0.05 -3.30 1.73
C PHE A 43 -1.43 -3.11 2.05
N TYR A 44 -1.91 -3.50 3.22
CA TYR A 44 -3.32 -3.35 3.57
C TYR A 44 -3.67 -2.01 4.23
N LYS A 45 -2.70 -1.32 4.88
CA LYS A 45 -2.94 -0.06 5.60
C LYS A 45 -2.78 1.20 4.76
N VAL A 46 -1.82 1.22 3.85
CA VAL A 46 -1.46 2.44 3.12
C VAL A 46 -2.40 2.68 1.94
N GLU A 47 -2.53 3.95 1.59
CA GLU A 47 -3.27 4.43 0.44
C GLU A 47 -2.37 5.30 -0.45
N SER A 48 -2.77 5.45 -1.72
CA SER A 48 -2.07 6.39 -2.61
C SER A 48 -2.18 7.81 -2.07
N ASN A 49 -1.10 8.58 -2.19
CA ASN A 49 -0.87 9.89 -1.58
C ASN A 49 -0.51 9.89 -0.08
N ASP A 50 -0.42 8.74 0.57
CA ASP A 50 0.27 8.65 1.85
C ASP A 50 1.76 9.00 1.65
N ILE A 51 2.39 9.59 2.67
CA ILE A 51 3.78 10.05 2.63
C ILE A 51 4.61 9.10 3.46
N ILE A 52 5.62 8.49 2.84
CA ILE A 52 6.62 7.69 3.57
C ILE A 52 7.87 8.52 3.83
N ILE A 53 8.39 8.42 5.05
CA ILE A 53 9.61 9.09 5.48
C ILE A 53 10.54 8.05 6.08
N ASN A 54 11.71 7.86 5.46
CA ASN A 54 12.81 7.12 6.04
C ASN A 54 13.55 8.03 7.03
N LYS A 55 13.54 7.66 8.31
CA LYS A 55 14.13 8.46 9.38
C LYS A 55 15.65 8.29 9.50
N SER A 56 16.21 7.28 8.84
CA SER A 56 17.66 7.00 8.85
C SER A 56 18.43 7.95 7.92
N ASN A 57 17.93 8.17 6.71
CA ASN A 57 18.56 9.03 5.69
C ASN A 57 17.78 10.31 5.38
N LEU A 58 16.65 10.55 6.06
CA LEU A 58 15.75 11.69 5.82
C LEU A 58 15.13 11.72 4.42
N ASN A 59 15.21 10.62 3.66
CA ASN A 59 14.53 10.49 2.38
C ASN A 59 13.02 10.33 2.61
N TYR A 60 12.25 10.85 1.68
CA TYR A 60 10.80 10.73 1.72
C TYR A 60 10.25 10.61 0.31
N GLY A 61 9.00 10.16 0.22
CA GLY A 61 8.30 10.08 -1.04
C GLY A 61 6.80 9.92 -0.84
N VAL A 62 6.09 9.96 -1.96
CA VAL A 62 4.65 9.74 -2.01
C VAL A 62 4.39 8.29 -2.38
N ILE A 63 3.52 7.63 -1.62
CA ILE A 63 3.06 6.28 -1.90
C ILE A 63 2.13 6.31 -3.12
N GLU A 64 2.45 5.50 -4.11
CA GLU A 64 1.59 5.14 -5.23
C GLU A 64 1.24 3.65 -5.11
N LYS A 65 0.02 3.38 -4.67
CA LYS A 65 -0.48 2.01 -4.49
C LYS A 65 -1.32 1.60 -5.68
N SER A 66 -0.96 0.45 -6.23
CA SER A 66 -1.78 -0.31 -7.17
C SER A 66 -2.41 -1.50 -6.45
N TRP A 67 -3.26 -2.25 -7.17
CA TRP A 67 -3.85 -3.48 -6.65
C TRP A 67 -2.83 -4.55 -6.27
N LYS A 68 -1.58 -4.49 -6.73
CA LYS A 68 -0.52 -5.49 -6.46
C LYS A 68 0.77 -4.94 -5.90
N ARG A 69 1.06 -3.67 -6.15
CA ARG A 69 2.37 -3.04 -5.93
C ARG A 69 2.22 -1.73 -5.17
N ILE A 70 3.20 -1.41 -4.36
CA ILE A 70 3.43 -0.12 -3.71
C ILE A 70 4.75 0.43 -4.26
N ASN A 71 4.63 1.55 -4.95
CA ASN A 71 5.75 2.33 -5.43
C ASN A 71 5.87 3.61 -4.62
N ILE A 72 7.08 4.13 -4.50
CA ILE A 72 7.40 5.38 -3.85
C ILE A 72 7.87 6.34 -4.93
N LYS A 73 7.10 7.40 -5.14
CA LYS A 73 7.49 8.50 -6.01
C LYS A 73 8.35 9.48 -5.23
N GLN A 74 9.61 9.60 -5.65
CA GLN A 74 10.58 10.53 -5.08
C GLN A 74 10.78 11.73 -6.02
N ARG A 75 11.39 12.80 -5.51
CA ARG A 75 11.60 14.06 -6.25
C ARG A 75 12.52 13.90 -7.47
N SER A 76 13.47 12.96 -7.41
CA SER A 76 14.57 12.80 -8.37
C SER A 76 14.55 11.49 -9.16
N ILE A 77 13.65 10.56 -8.83
CA ILE A 77 13.53 9.24 -9.47
C ILE A 77 12.05 9.01 -9.78
N ASP A 78 11.75 8.57 -11.00
CA ASP A 78 10.38 8.39 -11.48
C ASP A 78 9.51 7.53 -10.54
N SER A 79 10.07 6.45 -10.00
CA SER A 79 9.50 5.67 -8.90
C SER A 79 10.49 4.62 -8.40
N THR A 80 10.41 4.25 -7.12
CA THR A 80 11.17 3.15 -6.51
C THR A 80 10.21 2.20 -5.80
N ASP A 81 10.40 0.89 -5.91
CA ASP A 81 9.56 -0.06 -5.17
C ASP A 81 9.73 0.13 -3.65
N LEU A 82 8.66 -0.05 -2.88
CA LEU A 82 8.67 0.09 -1.41
C LEU A 82 9.79 -0.71 -0.75
N TYR A 83 10.03 -1.94 -1.19
CA TYR A 83 11.05 -2.80 -0.61
C TYR A 83 12.45 -2.18 -0.80
N GLN A 84 12.72 -1.64 -1.99
CA GLN A 84 13.97 -0.96 -2.28
C GLN A 84 14.11 0.34 -1.47
N PHE A 85 13.02 1.12 -1.35
CA PHE A 85 13.01 2.35 -0.54
C PHE A 85 13.36 2.09 0.93
N ILE A 86 12.81 1.02 1.52
CA ILE A 86 13.05 0.66 2.92
C ILE A 86 14.44 0.06 3.13
N LYS A 87 14.99 -0.64 2.13
CA LYS A 87 16.26 -1.37 2.23
C LYS A 87 17.49 -0.52 1.90
N ASP A 88 17.31 0.67 1.33
CA ASP A 88 18.40 1.56 0.90
C ASP A 88 19.27 2.10 2.05
N ASP A 89 18.92 1.78 3.31
CA ASP A 89 19.72 2.13 4.47
C ASP A 89 20.04 0.87 5.28
N TYR A 90 21.29 0.76 5.78
CA TYR A 90 21.77 -0.36 6.60
C TYR A 90 20.92 -0.58 7.88
N SER A 91 20.03 0.36 8.18
CA SER A 91 18.99 0.32 9.22
C SER A 91 17.64 -0.02 8.59
N VAL A 92 17.44 -1.30 8.24
CA VAL A 92 16.14 -1.82 7.82
C VAL A 92 15.11 -1.49 8.91
N GLY A 93 14.13 -0.67 8.58
CA GLY A 93 12.91 -0.56 9.39
C GLY A 93 12.60 0.79 10.02
N ASN A 94 13.50 1.79 10.06
CA ASN A 94 13.18 3.08 10.70
C ASN A 94 12.47 4.04 9.72
N PHE A 95 11.17 3.86 9.56
CA PHE A 95 10.36 4.71 8.69
C PHE A 95 8.97 4.96 9.28
N GLU A 96 8.41 6.08 8.89
CA GLU A 96 7.09 6.53 9.30
C GLU A 96 6.24 6.82 8.07
N ILE A 97 4.96 6.48 8.14
CA ILE A 97 3.98 6.73 7.08
C ILE A 97 2.90 7.63 7.62
N TYR A 98 2.65 8.70 6.87
CA TYR A 98 1.73 9.76 7.22
C TYR A 98 0.65 9.94 6.16
N ARG A 99 -0.60 10.03 6.60
CA ARG A 99 -1.72 10.38 5.75
C ARG A 99 -2.00 11.87 5.80
N PRO A 100 -1.99 12.57 4.66
CA PRO A 100 -2.35 13.98 4.64
C PRO A 100 -3.85 14.16 4.87
N LEU A 101 -4.23 15.11 5.73
CA LEU A 101 -5.65 15.40 6.02
C LEU A 101 -6.38 16.01 4.83
N ASN A 102 -5.64 16.76 4.00
CA ASN A 102 -6.09 17.36 2.74
C ASN A 102 -5.09 17.00 1.65
N ARG A 103 -5.45 17.07 0.37
CA ARG A 103 -4.49 16.87 -0.73
C ARG A 103 -3.35 17.90 -0.60
N ILE A 104 -2.12 17.40 -0.45
CA ILE A 104 -0.91 18.21 -0.35
C ILE A 104 0.04 17.71 -1.43
N ASP A 105 0.54 18.63 -2.25
CA ASP A 105 1.62 18.35 -3.19
C ASP A 105 2.96 18.57 -2.47
N ILE A 106 3.72 17.48 -2.27
CA ILE A 106 5.04 17.52 -1.65
C ILE A 106 6.18 17.40 -2.67
N SER A 107 5.89 17.47 -3.97
CA SER A 107 6.89 17.33 -5.03
C SER A 107 8.01 18.37 -4.92
N ASN A 108 7.70 19.55 -4.36
CA ASN A 108 8.67 20.63 -4.16
C ASN A 108 9.04 20.91 -2.70
N ALA A 109 8.48 20.14 -1.75
CA ALA A 109 8.77 20.32 -0.34
C ALA A 109 10.23 19.93 -0.02
N ASN A 110 10.77 20.44 1.08
CA ASN A 110 11.97 19.91 1.70
C ASN A 110 11.58 19.13 2.98
N TYR A 111 12.53 18.42 3.58
CA TYR A 111 12.27 17.68 4.83
C TYR A 111 11.75 18.59 5.95
N SER A 112 12.27 19.82 6.06
CA SER A 112 11.80 20.80 7.05
C SER A 112 10.33 21.19 6.83
N ASP A 113 9.87 21.26 5.58
CA ASP A 113 8.46 21.54 5.28
C ASP A 113 7.58 20.38 5.73
N LEU A 114 8.02 19.13 5.53
CA LEU A 114 7.34 17.95 6.06
C LEU A 114 7.27 17.96 7.58
N GLU A 115 8.36 18.30 8.29
CA GLU A 115 8.30 18.45 9.74
C GLU A 115 7.28 19.50 10.18
N ASN A 116 7.21 20.64 9.48
CA ASN A 116 6.24 21.67 9.76
C ASN A 116 4.80 21.16 9.54
N LEU A 117 4.57 20.33 8.52
CA LEU A 117 3.26 19.71 8.30
C LEU A 117 2.90 18.71 9.41
N ILE A 118 3.86 17.94 9.90
CA ILE A 118 3.67 17.03 11.05
C ILE A 118 3.35 17.85 12.31
N LYS A 119 4.17 18.86 12.64
CA LYS A 119 4.01 19.72 13.84
C LYS A 119 2.68 20.46 13.84
N ASN A 120 2.21 20.89 12.68
CA ASN A 120 0.93 21.58 12.51
C ASN A 120 -0.27 20.60 12.41
N ASN A 121 -0.09 19.31 12.72
CA ASN A 121 -1.12 18.28 12.65
C ASN A 121 -1.83 18.19 11.28
N ARG A 122 -1.14 18.54 10.18
CA ARG A 122 -1.68 18.40 8.81
C ARG A 122 -1.49 17.00 8.26
N LEU A 123 -0.68 16.19 8.93
CA LEU A 123 -0.36 14.82 8.61
C LEU A 123 -0.71 13.92 9.80
N LYS A 124 -1.45 12.84 9.54
CA LYS A 124 -1.81 11.83 10.54
C LYS A 124 -0.88 10.63 10.42
N LEU A 125 -0.22 10.23 11.51
CA LEU A 125 0.59 9.01 11.53
C LEU A 125 -0.30 7.77 11.33
N ILE A 126 0.05 6.93 10.35
CA ILE A 126 -0.64 5.68 10.02
C ILE A 126 0.18 4.47 10.45
N PHE A 127 1.49 4.54 10.24
CA PHE A 127 2.40 3.45 10.53
C PHE A 127 3.76 3.97 10.95
N LYS A 128 4.39 3.24 11.86
CA LYS A 128 5.75 3.51 12.33
C LYS A 128 6.44 2.18 12.59
N ARG A 129 7.69 2.08 12.14
CA ARG A 129 8.62 1.01 12.49
C ARG A 129 9.99 1.60 12.77
#